data_AF-A0A9J7ADM0-F1
#
_entry.id   AF-A0A9J7ADM0-F1
#
_cell.length_a   1.000
_cell.length_b   1.000
_cell.length_c   1.000
_cell.angle_alpha   90.00
_cell.angle_beta   90.00
_cell.angle_gamma   90.00
#
_symmetry.space_group_name_H-M   'P 1'
#
loop_
_entity.id
_entity.type
_entity.pdbx_description
1 polymer ?
#
loop_
_entity_poly.entity_id
_entity_poly.type
_entity_poly.pdbx_seq_one_letter_code
_entity_poly.pdbx_strand_id
1 'polypeptide(L)'
;MSDSAARWSSIIDQAERVNARLAKCAVSGEWDEFNRELAVRDRLLAQLNELAVESLPQDESLALSRRLQQLGEQNQHLVALAQTHKQQLQQSHRQTVKGDKAVKAYQKT
;
A
#
# COMPACT_ATOMS: atom_id res chain seq x y z
N MET A 1 -28.45 -5.56 8.94
CA MET A 1 -27.46 -5.16 7.92
C MET A 1 -28.05 -5.40 6.56
N SER A 2 -28.02 -4.41 5.67
CA SER A 2 -28.37 -4.61 4.26
C SER A 2 -27.29 -5.41 3.54
N ASP A 3 -27.64 -6.10 2.46
CA ASP A 3 -26.68 -6.83 1.63
C ASP A 3 -25.57 -5.92 1.09
N SER A 4 -25.91 -4.65 0.81
CA SER A 4 -24.93 -3.61 0.45
C SER A 4 -23.96 -3.32 1.59
N ALA A 5 -24.44 -3.12 2.82
CA ALA A 5 -23.57 -2.85 3.97
C ALA A 5 -22.64 -4.02 4.30
N ALA A 6 -23.13 -5.26 4.16
CA ALA A 6 -22.32 -6.46 4.31
C ALA A 6 -21.21 -6.53 3.24
N ARG A 7 -21.53 -6.20 1.99
CA ARG A 7 -20.56 -6.15 0.89
C ARG A 7 -19.51 -5.05 1.07
N TRP A 8 -19.92 -3.85 1.47
CA TRP A 8 -19.02 -2.75 1.83
C TRP A 8 -18.06 -3.15 2.95
N SER A 9 -18.58 -3.68 4.06
CA SER A 9 -17.76 -4.11 5.19
C SER A 9 -16.75 -5.18 4.76
N SER A 10 -17.18 -6.16 3.97
CA SER A 10 -16.30 -7.25 3.52
C SER A 10 -15.12 -6.75 2.66
N ILE A 11 -15.37 -5.80 1.75
CA ILE A 11 -14.32 -5.25 0.89
C ILE A 11 -13.35 -4.39 1.72
N ILE A 12 -13.87 -3.60 2.67
CA ILE A 12 -13.04 -2.82 3.59
C ILE A 12 -12.17 -3.74 4.47
N ASP A 13 -12.74 -4.81 5.05
CA ASP A 13 -12.00 -5.81 5.83
C ASP A 13 -10.86 -6.46 5.03
N GLN A 14 -11.10 -6.68 3.73
CA GLN A 14 -10.08 -7.21 2.82
C GLN A 14 -9.00 -6.17 2.54
N ALA A 15 -9.39 -4.92 2.27
CA ALA A 15 -8.46 -3.83 1.98
C ALA A 15 -7.55 -3.52 3.17
N GLU A 16 -8.08 -3.51 4.40
CA GLU A 16 -7.30 -3.35 5.63
C GLU A 16 -6.27 -4.48 5.82
N ARG A 17 -6.66 -5.74 5.55
CA ARG A 17 -5.75 -6.89 5.62
C ARG A 17 -4.63 -6.80 4.58
N VAL A 18 -4.95 -6.41 3.35
CA VAL A 18 -3.95 -6.20 2.29
C VAL A 18 -3.02 -5.05 2.65
N ASN A 19 -3.53 -3.95 3.20
CA ASN A 19 -2.71 -2.84 3.68
C ASN A 19 -1.74 -3.25 4.79
N ALA A 20 -2.18 -4.07 5.75
CA ALA A 20 -1.30 -4.62 6.78
C ALA A 20 -0.18 -5.50 6.19
N ARG A 21 -0.50 -6.32 5.16
CA ARG A 21 0.51 -7.10 4.43
C ARG A 21 1.48 -6.22 3.67
N LEU A 22 1.00 -5.21 2.96
CA LEU A 22 1.84 -4.23 2.26
C LEU A 22 2.81 -3.54 3.22
N ALA A 23 2.35 -3.15 4.41
CA ALA A 23 3.20 -2.55 5.43
C ALA A 23 4.29 -3.52 5.89
N LYS A 24 3.93 -4.78 6.13
CA LYS A 24 4.89 -5.83 6.50
C LYS A 24 5.92 -6.08 5.38
N CYS A 25 5.48 -6.21 4.13
CA CYS A 25 6.36 -6.44 2.99
C CYS A 25 7.32 -5.26 2.80
N ALA A 26 6.86 -4.01 2.98
CA ALA A 26 7.70 -2.82 2.90
C ALA A 26 8.81 -2.84 3.97
N VAL A 27 8.47 -3.15 5.22
CA VAL A 27 9.45 -3.27 6.31
C VAL A 27 10.45 -4.40 6.06
N SER A 28 9.99 -5.54 5.54
CA SER A 28 10.83 -6.71 5.26
C SER A 28 11.60 -6.64 3.94
N GLY A 29 11.33 -5.65 3.08
CA GLY A 29 11.95 -5.52 1.75
C GLY A 29 11.50 -6.58 0.74
N GLU A 30 10.33 -7.21 0.94
CA GLU A 30 9.77 -8.24 0.08
C GLU A 30 9.02 -7.62 -1.11
N TRP A 31 9.76 -7.00 -2.04
CA TRP A 31 9.17 -6.17 -3.11
C TRP A 31 8.29 -6.93 -4.11
N ASP A 32 8.60 -8.19 -4.40
CA ASP A 32 7.79 -9.01 -5.31
C ASP A 32 6.43 -9.39 -4.70
N GLU A 33 6.39 -9.64 -3.39
CA GLU A 33 5.13 -9.85 -2.66
C GLU A 33 4.38 -8.53 -2.52
N PHE A 34 5.08 -7.44 -2.20
CA PHE A 34 4.51 -6.10 -2.12
C PHE A 34 3.78 -5.72 -3.42
N ASN A 35 4.41 -5.93 -4.58
CA ASN A 35 3.82 -5.61 -5.89
C ASN A 35 2.58 -6.47 -6.20
N ARG A 36 2.57 -7.74 -5.77
CA ARG A 36 1.41 -8.62 -5.92
C ARG A 36 0.23 -8.15 -5.06
N GLU A 37 0.49 -7.87 -3.79
CA GLU A 37 -0.54 -7.36 -2.86
C GLU A 37 -1.04 -5.96 -3.26
N LEU A 38 -0.21 -5.14 -3.90
CA LEU A 38 -0.60 -3.81 -4.39
C LEU A 38 -1.71 -3.90 -5.44
N ALA A 39 -1.58 -4.82 -6.40
CA ALA A 39 -2.60 -5.05 -7.42
C ALA A 39 -3.92 -5.55 -6.81
N VAL A 40 -3.86 -6.33 -5.72
CA VAL A 40 -5.05 -6.78 -4.98
C VAL A 40 -5.73 -5.58 -4.31
N ARG A 41 -4.97 -4.71 -3.63
CA ARG A 41 -5.49 -3.49 -3.03
C ARG A 41 -6.20 -2.61 -4.06
N ASP A 42 -5.58 -2.38 -5.21
CA ASP A 42 -6.13 -1.50 -6.23
C ASP A 42 -7.45 -2.05 -6.80
N ARG A 43 -7.57 -3.37 -6.93
CA ARG A 43 -8.84 -4.03 -7.30
C ARG A 43 -9.91 -3.81 -6.22
N LEU A 44 -9.58 -3.92 -4.93
CA LEU A 44 -10.53 -3.71 -3.83
C LEU A 44 -11.00 -2.26 -3.77
N LEU A 45 -10.10 -1.29 -3.98
CA LEU A 45 -10.46 0.13 -4.04
C LEU A 45 -11.36 0.44 -5.24
N ALA A 46 -11.10 -0.16 -6.41
CA ALA A 46 -11.98 -0.05 -7.57
C ALA A 46 -13.39 -0.58 -7.27
N GLN A 47 -13.48 -1.72 -6.58
CA GLN A 47 -14.78 -2.28 -6.15
C GLN A 47 -15.53 -1.36 -5.18
N LEU A 48 -14.83 -0.70 -4.24
CA LEU A 48 -15.46 0.30 -3.36
C LEU A 48 -15.98 1.50 -4.15
N ASN A 49 -15.27 1.93 -5.19
CA ASN A 49 -15.68 3.05 -6.03
C ASN A 49 -16.88 2.71 -6.94
N GLU A 50 -17.05 1.44 -7.31
CA GLU A 50 -18.19 0.95 -8.10
C GLU A 50 -19.46 0.74 -7.26
N LEU A 51 -19.35 0.64 -5.93
CA LEU A 51 -20.51 0.47 -5.06
C LEU A 51 -21.23 1.81 -4.87
N ALA A 52 -22.49 1.88 -5.28
CA ALA A 52 -23.32 3.06 -5.11
C ALA A 52 -23.54 3.38 -3.61
N VAL A 53 -23.17 4.60 -3.21
CA VAL A 53 -23.29 5.14 -1.84
C VAL A 53 -24.76 5.23 -1.38
N GLU A 54 -25.71 5.27 -2.32
CA GLU A 54 -27.16 5.40 -2.09
C GLU A 54 -27.79 4.20 -1.34
N SER A 55 -27.03 3.14 -1.04
CA SER A 55 -27.55 1.90 -0.46
C SER A 55 -27.28 1.71 1.04
N LEU A 56 -26.81 2.74 1.74
CA LEU A 56 -26.46 2.67 3.17
C LEU A 56 -27.42 3.49 4.06
N PRO A 57 -28.10 2.86 5.04
CA PRO A 57 -28.82 3.56 6.11
C PRO A 57 -27.88 4.53 6.87
N GLN A 58 -28.43 5.66 7.32
CA GLN A 58 -27.68 6.80 7.88
C GLN A 58 -26.76 6.44 9.07
N ASP A 59 -27.14 5.44 9.87
CA ASP A 59 -26.37 4.97 11.02
C ASP A 59 -25.22 4.01 10.62
N GLU A 60 -25.42 3.21 9.57
CA GLU A 60 -24.38 2.33 9.00
C GLU A 60 -23.34 3.16 8.20
N SER A 61 -23.75 4.31 7.67
CA SER A 61 -22.91 5.25 6.94
C SER A 61 -21.78 5.83 7.79
N LEU A 62 -22.01 6.14 9.08
CA LEU A 62 -21.00 6.79 9.92
C LEU A 62 -19.85 5.83 10.30
N ALA A 63 -20.17 4.58 10.62
CA ALA A 63 -19.18 3.54 10.91
C ALA A 63 -18.34 3.21 9.67
N LEU A 64 -19.00 3.03 8.52
CA LEU A 64 -18.31 2.80 7.24
C LEU A 64 -17.43 3.99 6.84
N SER A 65 -17.91 5.22 7.02
CA SER A 65 -17.13 6.43 6.75
C SER A 65 -15.86 6.51 7.59
N ARG A 66 -15.93 6.18 8.89
CA ARG A 66 -14.74 6.12 9.75
C ARG A 66 -13.73 5.09 9.27
N ARG A 67 -14.19 3.91 8.85
CA ARG A 67 -13.30 2.86 8.33
C ARG A 67 -12.67 3.24 7.01
N LEU A 68 -13.41 3.89 6.10
CA LEU A 68 -12.86 4.42 4.86
C LEU A 68 -11.81 5.50 5.12
N GLN A 69 -12.03 6.38 6.11
CA GLN A 69 -11.03 7.36 6.54
C GLN A 69 -9.76 6.67 7.05
N GLN A 70 -9.90 5.67 7.94
CA GLN A 70 -8.76 4.88 8.45
C GLN A 70 -8.01 4.16 7.30
N LEU A 71 -8.73 3.61 6.33
CA LEU A 71 -8.13 3.00 5.15
C LEU A 71 -7.34 4.03 4.33
N GLY A 72 -7.87 5.25 4.21
CA GLY A 72 -7.18 6.39 3.60
C GLY A 72 -5.89 6.76 4.31
N GLU A 73 -5.91 6.84 5.65
CA GLU A 73 -4.74 7.12 6.48
C GLU A 73 -3.67 6.01 6.33
N GLN A 74 -4.08 4.74 6.36
CA GLN A 74 -3.18 3.61 6.10
C GLN A 74 -2.51 3.69 4.72
N ASN A 75 -3.27 4.06 3.68
CA ASN A 75 -2.74 4.24 2.34
C ASN A 75 -1.70 5.37 2.29
N GLN A 76 -1.94 6.49 2.97
CA GLN A 76 -0.98 7.59 3.06
C GLN A 76 0.32 7.15 3.75
N HIS A 77 0.24 6.35 4.82
CA HIS A 77 1.41 5.77 5.47
C HIS A 77 2.20 4.85 4.54
N LEU A 78 1.53 4.00 3.75
CA LEU A 78 2.18 3.16 2.75
C LEU A 78 2.89 4.00 1.66
N VAL A 79 2.30 5.11 1.23
CA VAL A 79 2.94 6.03 0.28
C VAL A 79 4.21 6.64 0.90
N ALA A 80 4.14 7.10 2.15
CA ALA A 80 5.28 7.66 2.86
C ALA A 80 6.41 6.62 2.98
N LEU A 81 6.09 5.38 3.36
CA LEU A 81 7.06 4.27 3.41
C LEU A 81 7.71 4.04 2.04
N ALA A 82 6.91 3.94 0.97
CA ALA A 82 7.43 3.75 -0.38
C ALA A 82 8.37 4.89 -0.82
N GLN A 83 8.06 6.14 -0.46
CA GLN A 83 8.93 7.30 -0.73
C GLN A 83 10.26 7.19 0.03
N THR A 84 10.23 6.79 1.31
CA THR A 84 11.45 6.56 2.10
C THR A 84 12.32 5.47 1.48
N HIS A 85 11.74 4.34 1.09
CA HIS A 85 12.48 3.24 0.45
C HIS A 85 13.06 3.66 -0.91
N LYS A 86 12.34 4.44 -1.71
CA LYS A 86 12.86 5.01 -2.96
C LYS A 86 14.13 5.85 -2.70
N GLN A 87 14.13 6.68 -1.67
CA GLN A 87 15.30 7.50 -1.32
C GLN A 87 16.49 6.63 -0.88
N GLN A 88 16.24 5.60 -0.06
CA GLN A 88 17.28 4.66 0.38
C GLN A 88 17.91 3.89 -0.80
N LEU A 89 17.10 3.40 -1.73
CA LEU A 89 17.58 2.71 -2.93
C LEU A 89 18.43 3.63 -3.80
N GLN A 90 18.03 4.89 -3.98
CA GLN A 90 18.82 5.87 -4.72
C GLN A 90 20.17 6.16 -4.05
N GLN A 91 20.20 6.22 -2.72
CA GLN A 91 21.44 6.40 -1.97
C GLN A 91 22.37 5.18 -2.10
N SER A 92 21.82 3.98 -1.93
CA SER A 92 22.55 2.72 -2.09
C SER A 92 23.14 2.59 -3.50
N HIS A 93 22.34 2.87 -4.54
CA HIS A 93 22.80 2.85 -5.93
C HIS A 93 23.98 3.82 -6.16
N ARG A 94 23.90 5.04 -5.62
CA ARG A 94 25.02 6.01 -5.71
C ARG A 94 26.28 5.51 -5.03
N GLN A 95 26.15 4.81 -3.89
CA GLN A 95 27.29 4.20 -3.19
C GLN A 95 27.89 3.05 -4.00
N THR A 96 27.06 2.16 -4.56
CA THR A 96 27.51 1.07 -5.43
C THR A 96 28.28 1.60 -6.64
N VAL A 97 27.73 2.60 -7.35
CA VAL A 97 28.42 3.21 -8.52
C VAL A 97 29.76 3.84 -8.12
N LYS A 98 29.87 4.45 -6.94
CA LYS A 98 31.15 4.97 -6.43
C LYS A 98 32.13 3.84 -6.11
N GLY A 99 31.65 2.76 -5.49
CA GLY A 99 32.43 1.55 -5.20
C GLY A 99 32.97 0.91 -6.47
N ASP A 100 32.12 0.72 -7.48
CA ASP A 100 32.51 0.14 -8.77
C ASP A 100 33.57 1.00 -9.48
N LYS A 101 33.45 2.33 -9.41
CA LYS A 101 34.47 3.25 -9.92
C LYS A 101 35.80 3.11 -9.18
N ALA A 102 35.77 2.98 -7.85
CA ALA A 102 36.97 2.78 -7.05
C ALA A 102 37.64 1.44 -7.38
N VAL A 103 36.88 0.34 -7.46
CA VAL A 103 37.38 -0.98 -7.85
C VAL A 103 38.03 -0.94 -9.23
N LYS A 104 37.37 -0.31 -10.22
CA LYS A 104 37.95 -0.13 -11.56
C LYS A 104 39.21 0.72 -11.58
N ALA A 105 39.34 1.70 -10.69
CA ALA A 105 40.54 2.51 -10.56
C ALA A 105 41.70 1.68 -9.99
N TYR A 106 41.46 0.91 -8.92
CA TYR A 106 42.48 0.04 -8.32
C TYR A 106 42.95 -1.08 -9.26
N GLN A 107 42.06 -1.65 -10.09
CA GLN A 107 42.41 -2.68 -11.06
C GLN A 107 43.24 -2.17 -12.27
N LYS A 108 43.33 -0.84 -12.46
CA LYS A 108 44.09 -0.22 -13.57
C LYS A 108 45.49 0.26 -13.16
N THR A 109 45.80 0.25 -11.86
CA THR A 109 47.15 0.42 -11.29
C THR A 109 47.79 -0.93 -11.10
#